data_AF-W0EMJ8-F1
#
_entry.id   AF-W0EMJ8-F1
#
_cell.length_a   1.000
_cell.length_b   1.000
_cell.length_c   1.000
_cell.angle_alpha   90.00
_cell.angle_beta   90.00
_cell.angle_gamma   90.00
#
_symmetry.space_group_name_H-M   'P 1'
#
loop_
_entity.id
_entity.type
_entity.pdbx_description
1 polymer ?
#
loop_
_entity_poly.entity_id
_entity_poly.type
_entity_poly.pdbx_seq_one_letter_code
_entity_poly.pdbx_strand_id
1 'polypeptide(L)'
;MIGKIKKGKSFGGCIRYVMGKDNAEIIDSDGVLLGNIREITDSFNYQRELNPKIKQPVGHIALSFKPEDKALLTDEFMAKIAREYMELMGIKNTQFILVRHHNTDNPHCHLVYNRIGYDGKVISSQGDYKRNEIATKLLKNKYGLTYAEGKGKTNVEKLHASERVKYEIFNAVKAALKCSGTWKEFNDYLLRRGIRLEFVKRVREIKRPEDIQGIRFTKDGQTFKASQISREFSFARLNALLSWKTSESQQESERKVQQGIPDGGHLLVSTGPGLFSPTNGTVPEEPLHQEELLRRRKKKKRRKGFGL
;
A
#
# COMPACT_ATOMS: atom_id res chain seq x y z
N MET A 1 1.97 18.70 -1.76
CA MET A 1 1.84 18.36 -0.31
C MET A 1 2.06 16.88 0.00
N ILE A 2 2.80 16.57 1.08
CA ILE A 2 3.05 15.25 1.67
C ILE A 2 2.85 15.35 3.19
N GLY A 3 2.10 14.41 3.79
CA GLY A 3 1.94 14.32 5.25
C GLY A 3 2.73 13.15 5.85
N LYS A 4 3.67 13.43 6.76
CA LYS A 4 4.44 12.42 7.49
C LYS A 4 3.92 12.28 8.91
N ILE A 5 3.28 11.14 9.20
CA ILE A 5 2.68 10.84 10.50
C ILE A 5 3.74 10.26 11.45
N LYS A 6 3.80 10.78 12.67
CA LYS A 6 4.56 10.29 13.81
C LYS A 6 3.65 10.21 15.04
N LYS A 7 3.99 9.32 15.97
CA LYS A 7 3.31 9.17 17.25
C LYS A 7 4.34 9.17 18.36
N GLY A 8 4.05 9.88 19.44
CA GLY A 8 5.00 10.10 20.52
C GLY A 8 4.45 9.70 21.89
N LYS A 9 5.36 9.49 22.84
CA LYS A 9 5.04 9.20 24.24
C LYS A 9 4.99 10.45 25.13
N SER A 10 5.68 11.52 24.74
CA SER A 10 5.88 12.73 25.55
C SER A 10 5.64 13.99 24.74
N PHE A 11 4.77 14.87 25.24
CA PHE A 11 4.56 16.19 24.66
C PHE A 11 5.80 17.07 24.82
N GLY A 12 6.42 17.11 26.00
CA GLY A 12 7.60 17.96 26.23
C GLY A 12 8.77 17.66 25.28
N GLY A 13 8.96 16.40 24.86
CA GLY A 13 9.92 16.07 23.81
C GLY A 13 9.49 16.57 22.43
N CYS A 14 8.21 16.41 22.09
CA CYS A 14 7.66 16.82 20.80
C CYS A 14 7.61 18.35 20.63
N ILE A 15 7.17 19.07 21.67
CA ILE A 15 7.07 20.53 21.69
C ILE A 15 8.45 21.17 21.58
N ARG A 16 9.44 20.70 22.38
CA ARG A 16 10.83 21.16 22.22
C ARG A 16 11.38 20.91 20.82
N TYR A 17 11.04 19.78 20.20
CA TYR A 17 11.47 19.48 18.84
C TYR A 17 10.86 20.44 17.80
N VAL A 18 9.56 20.78 17.91
CA VAL A 18 8.91 21.68 16.92
C VAL A 18 9.15 23.16 17.21
N MET A 19 9.26 23.57 18.48
CA MET A 19 9.45 24.97 18.87
C MET A 19 10.92 25.36 19.05
N GLY A 20 11.84 24.40 19.23
CA GLY A 20 13.24 24.67 19.52
C GLY A 20 14.11 25.06 18.33
N LYS A 21 13.51 25.41 17.19
CA LYS A 21 14.22 26.00 16.05
C LYS A 21 14.04 27.51 16.09
N ASP A 22 15.07 28.27 15.74
CA ASP A 22 15.16 29.74 15.89
C ASP A 22 14.11 30.55 15.10
N ASN A 23 13.25 29.87 14.33
CA ASN A 23 12.27 30.45 13.42
C ASN A 23 10.96 29.66 13.40
N ALA A 24 10.67 28.98 14.51
CA ALA A 24 9.41 28.29 14.71
C ALA A 24 8.31 29.30 15.08
N GLU A 25 7.25 29.32 14.28
CA GLU A 25 6.12 30.22 14.48
C GLU A 25 4.83 29.43 14.60
N ILE A 26 4.02 29.72 15.61
CA ILE A 26 2.70 29.11 15.77
C ILE A 26 1.72 29.91 14.92
N ILE A 27 1.21 29.30 13.86
CA ILE A 27 0.33 29.94 12.89
C ILE A 27 -1.15 29.57 13.09
N ASP A 28 -1.44 28.56 13.93
CA ASP A 28 -2.79 28.18 14.34
C ASP A 28 -2.74 27.32 15.61
N SER A 29 -3.79 27.34 16.43
CA SER A 29 -3.92 26.49 17.61
C SER A 29 -5.36 26.40 18.12
N ASP A 30 -5.62 25.42 18.99
CA ASP A 30 -6.85 25.33 19.76
C ASP A 30 -6.58 24.71 21.14
N GLY A 31 -7.11 25.31 22.20
CA GLY A 31 -7.11 24.77 23.56
C GLY A 31 -5.75 24.67 24.26
N VAL A 32 -4.74 25.43 23.81
CA VAL A 32 -3.36 25.39 24.33
C VAL A 32 -2.89 26.79 24.71
N LEU A 33 -2.27 26.93 25.88
CA LEU A 33 -1.60 28.16 26.29
C LEU A 33 -0.27 28.30 25.54
N LEU A 34 -0.03 29.47 24.92
CA LEU A 34 1.09 29.67 23.98
C LEU A 34 2.26 30.48 24.57
N GLY A 35 2.28 30.77 25.88
CA GLY A 35 3.27 31.68 26.48
C GLY A 35 4.71 31.17 26.38
N ASN A 36 4.94 29.88 26.62
CA ASN A 36 6.25 29.25 26.49
C ASN A 36 6.14 27.73 26.29
N ILE A 37 7.28 27.08 25.99
CA ILE A 37 7.36 25.62 25.78
C ILE A 37 6.78 24.82 26.95
N ARG A 38 6.98 25.28 28.19
CA ARG A 38 6.48 24.61 29.39
C ARG A 38 4.96 24.68 29.45
N GLU A 39 4.37 25.87 29.29
CA GLU A 39 2.91 26.06 29.30
C GLU A 39 2.21 25.29 28.17
N ILE A 40 2.78 25.29 26.96
CA ILE A 40 2.28 24.49 25.84
C ILE A 40 2.29 23.01 26.22
N THR A 41 3.41 22.53 26.79
CA THR A 41 3.57 21.14 27.22
C THR A 41 2.56 20.76 28.30
N ASP A 42 2.38 21.64 29.29
CA ASP A 42 1.48 21.42 30.43
C ASP A 42 0.02 21.41 29.97
N SER A 43 -0.37 22.29 29.04
CA SER A 43 -1.71 22.29 28.42
C SER A 43 -2.04 20.95 27.77
N PHE A 44 -1.12 20.39 26.98
CA PHE A 44 -1.30 19.07 26.37
C PHE A 44 -1.32 17.92 27.39
N ASN A 45 -0.49 18.01 28.43
CA ASN A 45 -0.46 17.00 29.50
C ASN A 45 -1.76 16.99 30.31
N TYR A 46 -2.39 18.14 30.52
CA TYR A 46 -3.67 18.25 31.21
C TYR A 46 -4.76 17.44 30.48
N GLN A 47 -4.94 17.62 29.17
CA GLN A 47 -5.90 16.80 28.41
C GLN A 47 -5.50 15.33 28.35
N ARG A 48 -4.19 15.01 28.33
CA ARG A 48 -3.71 13.62 28.36
C ARG A 48 -4.17 12.87 29.61
N GLU A 49 -4.36 13.54 30.74
CA GLU A 49 -4.79 12.92 32.00
C GLU A 49 -6.20 12.35 31.94
N LEU A 50 -7.04 12.78 30.98
CA LEU A 50 -8.36 12.17 30.74
C LEU A 50 -8.27 10.69 30.34
N ASN A 51 -7.11 10.23 29.86
CA ASN A 51 -6.90 8.82 29.54
C ASN A 51 -5.45 8.36 29.81
N PRO A 52 -5.09 8.07 31.07
CA PRO A 52 -3.72 7.76 31.47
C PRO A 52 -3.22 6.41 30.94
N LYS A 53 -4.11 5.54 30.44
CA LYS A 53 -3.76 4.21 29.93
C LYS A 53 -3.10 4.26 28.55
N ILE A 54 -3.13 5.41 27.86
CA ILE A 54 -2.61 5.53 26.50
C ILE A 54 -1.10 5.70 26.48
N LYS A 55 -0.41 4.72 25.86
CA LYS A 55 1.06 4.71 25.74
C LYS A 55 1.63 5.77 24.81
N GLN A 56 0.86 6.22 23.82
CA GLN A 56 1.29 7.18 22.80
C GLN A 56 0.23 8.26 22.57
N PRO A 57 0.12 9.24 23.48
CA PRO A 57 -0.91 10.27 23.41
C PRO A 57 -0.59 11.36 22.38
N VAL A 58 0.66 11.49 21.95
CA VAL A 58 1.06 12.56 21.02
C VAL A 58 0.81 12.15 19.58
N GLY A 59 0.05 12.96 18.86
CA GLY A 59 -0.03 12.95 17.40
C GLY A 59 0.87 14.05 16.82
N HIS A 60 1.74 13.70 15.87
CA HIS A 60 2.60 14.66 15.19
C HIS A 60 2.58 14.40 13.69
N ILE A 61 2.22 15.41 12.90
CA ILE A 61 2.16 15.32 11.45
C ILE A 61 2.98 16.48 10.87
N ALA A 62 4.00 16.15 10.09
CA ALA A 62 4.70 17.14 9.28
C ALA A 62 4.02 17.22 7.91
N LEU A 63 3.46 18.38 7.58
CA LEU A 63 2.92 18.68 6.25
C LEU A 63 3.98 19.44 5.47
N SER A 64 4.55 18.78 4.46
CA SER A 64 5.57 19.37 3.59
C SER A 64 4.99 19.69 2.23
N PHE A 65 5.32 20.86 1.71
CA PHE A 65 4.90 21.37 0.42
C PHE A 65 6.08 21.43 -0.53
N LYS A 66 5.76 21.56 -1.81
CA LYS A 66 6.75 21.65 -2.86
C LYS A 66 7.27 23.09 -2.95
N PRO A 67 8.55 23.34 -3.26
CA PRO A 67 9.07 24.70 -3.39
C PRO A 67 8.30 25.52 -4.44
N GLU A 68 7.79 24.87 -5.48
CA GLU A 68 6.96 25.47 -6.53
C GLU A 68 5.65 26.05 -5.97
N ASP A 69 5.12 25.48 -4.87
CA ASP A 69 3.90 25.97 -4.23
C ASP A 69 4.16 27.18 -3.30
N LYS A 70 5.42 27.58 -3.07
CA LYS A 70 5.82 28.54 -2.02
C LYS A 70 5.06 29.87 -2.08
N ALA A 71 4.78 30.38 -3.27
CA ALA A 71 4.04 31.64 -3.46
C ALA A 71 2.60 31.59 -2.93
N LEU A 72 2.01 30.39 -2.83
CA LEU A 72 0.65 30.19 -2.30
C LEU A 72 0.63 30.02 -0.77
N LEU A 73 1.78 29.74 -0.14
CA LEU A 73 1.87 29.27 1.24
C LEU A 73 2.04 30.44 2.22
N THR A 74 1.01 31.30 2.31
CA THR A 74 0.86 32.23 3.45
C THR A 74 0.49 31.46 4.72
N ASP A 75 0.64 32.08 5.89
CA ASP A 75 0.31 31.43 7.17
C ASP A 75 -1.18 31.10 7.26
N GLU A 76 -2.04 32.01 6.81
CA GLU A 76 -3.49 31.80 6.78
C GLU A 76 -3.88 30.63 5.87
N PHE A 77 -3.21 30.52 4.71
CA PHE A 77 -3.47 29.43 3.79
C PHE A 77 -2.97 28.09 4.34
N MET A 78 -1.80 28.07 4.98
CA MET A 78 -1.27 26.87 5.64
C MET A 78 -2.16 26.43 6.81
N ALA A 79 -2.65 27.37 7.62
CA ALA A 79 -3.62 27.11 8.69
C ALA A 79 -4.93 26.54 8.14
N LYS A 80 -5.49 27.16 7.09
CA LYS A 80 -6.69 26.67 6.40
C LYS A 80 -6.54 25.24 5.89
N ILE A 81 -5.44 24.95 5.18
CA ILE A 81 -5.17 23.59 4.68
C ILE A 81 -5.02 22.60 5.84
N ALA A 82 -4.33 22.98 6.90
CA ALA A 82 -4.13 22.11 8.06
C ALA A 82 -5.45 21.77 8.76
N ARG A 83 -6.37 22.74 8.91
CA ARG A 83 -7.71 22.48 9.47
C ARG A 83 -8.52 21.54 8.59
N GLU A 84 -8.56 21.76 7.28
CA GLU A 84 -9.25 20.82 6.37
C GLU A 84 -8.61 19.42 6.37
N TYR A 85 -7.28 19.37 6.47
CA TYR A 85 -6.55 18.12 6.62
C TYR A 85 -6.92 17.39 7.92
N MET A 86 -7.02 18.10 9.04
CA MET A 86 -7.48 17.55 10.32
C MET A 86 -8.88 16.94 10.21
N GLU A 87 -9.81 17.65 9.58
CA GLU A 87 -11.17 17.18 9.32
C GLU A 87 -11.18 15.85 8.53
N LEU A 88 -10.42 15.77 7.43
CA LEU A 88 -10.29 14.57 6.60
C LEU A 88 -9.58 13.42 7.33
N MET A 89 -8.68 13.73 8.25
CA MET A 89 -7.97 12.76 9.07
C MET A 89 -8.81 12.25 10.25
N GLY A 90 -9.93 12.91 10.56
CA GLY A 90 -10.74 12.66 11.75
C GLY A 90 -10.07 13.13 13.04
N ILE A 91 -9.20 14.13 12.95
CA ILE A 91 -8.57 14.79 14.10
C ILE A 91 -9.49 15.94 14.48
N LYS A 92 -10.39 15.69 15.43
CA LYS A 92 -11.40 16.64 15.88
C LYS A 92 -11.53 16.56 17.39
N ASN A 93 -12.17 17.56 17.99
CA ASN A 93 -12.48 17.57 19.42
C ASN A 93 -11.23 17.36 20.29
N THR A 94 -10.12 18.03 19.96
CA THR A 94 -8.85 17.88 20.66
C THR A 94 -7.99 19.13 20.54
N GLN A 95 -7.07 19.32 21.49
CA GLN A 95 -6.07 20.37 21.43
C GLN A 95 -5.11 20.17 20.26
N PHE A 96 -4.67 21.27 19.67
CA PHE A 96 -3.58 21.24 18.70
C PHE A 96 -2.79 22.55 18.66
N ILE A 97 -1.58 22.46 18.11
CA ILE A 97 -0.81 23.60 17.61
C ILE A 97 -0.32 23.29 16.20
N LEU A 98 -0.21 24.33 15.38
CA LEU A 98 0.36 24.28 14.04
C LEU A 98 1.58 25.19 13.99
N VAL A 99 2.75 24.60 13.82
CA VAL A 99 4.03 25.31 13.86
C VAL A 99 4.67 25.33 12.48
N ARG A 100 4.92 26.52 11.92
CA ARG A 100 5.66 26.69 10.67
C ARG A 100 7.15 26.88 10.96
N HIS A 101 8.01 26.33 10.09
CA HIS A 101 9.45 26.60 10.09
C HIS A 101 9.81 27.32 8.78
N HIS A 102 10.56 28.42 8.88
CA HIS A 102 10.86 29.29 7.72
C HIS A 102 12.22 29.02 7.01
N ASN A 103 13.15 28.30 7.65
CA ASN A 103 14.56 28.12 7.22
C ASN A 103 14.83 26.69 6.72
N THR A 104 13.99 26.20 5.83
CA THR A 104 14.23 24.90 5.17
C THR A 104 13.91 24.98 3.70
N ASP A 105 14.63 24.20 2.89
CA ASP A 105 14.48 24.14 1.43
C ASP A 105 13.03 23.94 0.96
N ASN A 106 12.24 23.20 1.74
CA ASN A 106 10.83 22.94 1.43
C ASN A 106 9.93 23.63 2.47
N PRO A 107 8.92 24.41 2.04
CA PRO A 107 7.92 24.96 2.95
C PRO A 107 7.22 23.83 3.71
N HIS A 108 7.12 23.94 5.03
CA HIS A 108 6.46 22.93 5.84
C HIS A 108 5.94 23.48 7.16
N CYS A 109 4.95 22.78 7.70
CA CYS A 109 4.46 23.00 9.06
C CYS A 109 4.31 21.66 9.80
N HIS A 110 4.29 21.76 11.12
CA HIS A 110 4.13 20.67 12.07
C HIS A 110 2.82 20.84 12.82
N LEU A 111 1.90 19.92 12.56
CA LEU A 111 0.68 19.77 13.36
C LEU A 111 0.99 18.84 14.53
N VAL A 112 0.89 19.35 15.75
CA VAL A 112 0.94 18.56 16.98
C VAL A 112 -0.43 18.59 17.62
N TYR A 113 -0.98 17.42 17.94
CA TYR A 113 -2.32 17.31 18.52
C TYR A 113 -2.37 16.22 19.58
N ASN A 114 -3.35 16.32 20.48
CA ASN A 114 -3.60 15.26 21.44
C ASN A 114 -4.41 14.12 20.80
N ARG A 115 -3.97 12.88 20.99
CA ARG A 115 -4.76 11.71 20.55
C ARG A 115 -5.88 11.38 21.52
N ILE A 116 -5.99 12.11 22.62
CA ILE A 116 -7.08 12.05 23.57
C ILE A 116 -7.94 13.28 23.32
N GLY A 117 -9.21 13.07 22.98
CA GLY A 117 -10.17 14.14 22.75
C GLY A 117 -10.61 14.79 24.06
N TYR A 118 -11.33 15.91 23.97
CA TYR A 118 -11.88 16.60 25.14
C TYR A 118 -12.89 15.73 25.90
N ASP A 119 -13.41 14.67 25.28
CA ASP A 119 -14.27 13.64 25.89
C ASP A 119 -13.49 12.45 26.48
N GLY A 120 -12.16 12.52 26.54
CA GLY A 120 -11.29 11.42 27.01
C GLY A 120 -11.19 10.24 26.04
N LYS A 121 -11.90 10.27 24.90
CA LYS A 121 -11.84 9.21 23.90
C LYS A 121 -10.59 9.33 23.04
N VAL A 122 -10.13 8.19 22.56
CA VAL A 122 -8.90 8.11 21.77
C VAL A 122 -9.21 8.31 20.30
N ILE A 123 -8.52 9.27 19.68
CA ILE A 123 -8.45 9.43 18.23
C ILE A 123 -7.67 8.25 17.66
N SER A 124 -8.41 7.36 16.99
CA SER A 124 -7.87 6.10 16.47
C SER A 124 -6.82 6.32 15.39
N SER A 125 -5.69 5.66 15.55
CA SER A 125 -4.65 5.59 14.52
C SER A 125 -4.92 4.55 13.44
N GLN A 126 -6.00 3.78 13.56
CA GLN A 126 -6.29 2.74 12.59
C GLN A 126 -6.63 3.37 11.23
N GLY A 127 -5.86 2.98 10.21
CA GLY A 127 -6.04 3.47 8.84
C GLY A 127 -5.58 4.91 8.61
N ASP A 128 -4.83 5.52 9.54
CA ASP A 128 -4.34 6.90 9.42
C ASP A 128 -3.47 7.12 8.17
N TYR A 129 -2.61 6.17 7.79
CA TYR A 129 -1.83 6.25 6.55
C TYR A 129 -2.71 6.32 5.30
N LYS A 130 -3.79 5.53 5.27
CA LYS A 130 -4.75 5.54 4.15
C LYS A 130 -5.55 6.83 4.13
N ARG A 131 -6.02 7.31 5.28
CA ARG A 131 -6.70 8.61 5.40
C ARG A 131 -5.78 9.74 4.95
N ASN A 132 -4.50 9.70 5.32
CA ASN A 132 -3.50 10.70 4.94
C ASN A 132 -3.23 10.70 3.43
N GLU A 133 -3.10 9.53 2.80
CA GLU A 133 -2.97 9.44 1.34
C GLU A 133 -4.17 10.07 0.63
N ILE A 134 -5.39 9.78 1.09
CA ILE A 134 -6.62 10.35 0.54
C ILE A 134 -6.68 11.87 0.79
N ALA A 135 -6.45 12.31 2.02
CA ALA A 135 -6.52 13.71 2.42
C ALA A 135 -5.51 14.57 1.65
N THR A 136 -4.26 14.11 1.56
CA THR A 136 -3.22 14.82 0.80
C THR A 136 -3.55 14.89 -0.69
N LYS A 137 -4.15 13.83 -1.28
CA LYS A 137 -4.58 13.85 -2.68
C LYS A 137 -5.76 14.80 -2.92
N LEU A 138 -6.77 14.77 -2.06
CA LEU A 138 -7.94 15.66 -2.16
C LEU A 138 -7.53 17.13 -2.04
N LEU A 139 -6.71 17.47 -1.05
CA LEU A 139 -6.25 18.85 -0.84
C LEU A 139 -5.35 19.34 -1.97
N LYS A 140 -4.48 18.47 -2.51
CA LYS A 140 -3.70 18.83 -3.72
C LYS A 140 -4.62 19.16 -4.90
N ASN A 141 -5.63 18.33 -5.15
CA ASN A 141 -6.58 18.58 -6.24
C ASN A 141 -7.38 19.86 -6.02
N LYS A 142 -7.91 20.07 -4.81
CA LYS A 142 -8.75 21.22 -4.47
C LYS A 142 -8.01 22.56 -4.64
N TYR A 143 -6.73 22.58 -4.28
CA TYR A 143 -5.92 23.80 -4.24
C TYR A 143 -4.87 23.89 -5.35
N GLY A 144 -4.89 22.98 -6.32
CA GLY A 144 -3.92 22.98 -7.41
C GLY A 144 -2.47 22.78 -6.97
N LEU A 145 -2.22 22.15 -5.81
CA LEU A 145 -0.86 21.98 -5.29
C LEU A 145 -0.08 20.93 -6.07
N THR A 146 1.22 21.16 -6.16
CA THR A 146 2.14 20.32 -6.93
C THR A 146 2.20 18.90 -6.39
N TYR A 147 2.05 17.94 -7.30
CA TYR A 147 2.30 16.52 -7.03
C TYR A 147 3.79 16.26 -6.96
N ALA A 148 4.21 15.39 -6.04
CA ALA A 148 5.57 14.86 -6.11
C ALA A 148 5.72 14.10 -7.44
N GLU A 149 6.66 14.52 -8.29
CA GLU A 149 7.05 13.76 -9.49
C GLU A 149 7.25 12.30 -9.09
N GLY A 150 6.53 11.39 -9.75
CA GLY A 150 6.45 10.00 -9.31
C GLY A 150 7.82 9.33 -9.40
N LYS A 151 8.43 8.95 -8.26
CA LYS A 151 9.65 8.12 -8.14
C LYS A 151 10.77 8.36 -9.20
N GLY A 152 10.82 9.51 -9.88
CA GLY A 152 11.76 9.76 -10.96
C GLY A 152 13.02 10.49 -10.49
N LYS A 153 12.90 11.19 -9.36
CA LYS A 153 13.97 11.99 -8.75
C LYS A 153 14.04 11.70 -7.25
N THR A 154 14.37 10.46 -6.89
CA THR A 154 14.77 10.17 -5.52
C THR A 154 16.25 10.49 -5.42
N ASN A 155 16.65 11.35 -4.49
CA ASN A 155 18.06 11.61 -4.21
C ASN A 155 18.69 10.32 -3.67
N VAL A 156 19.34 9.56 -4.56
CA VAL A 156 19.74 8.15 -4.37
C VAL A 156 20.77 7.99 -3.25
N GLU A 157 21.45 9.08 -2.89
CA GLU A 157 22.54 9.11 -1.90
C GLU A 157 22.08 8.88 -0.46
N LYS A 158 20.81 9.15 -0.12
CA LYS A 158 20.27 9.02 1.26
C LYS A 158 19.41 7.78 1.50
N LEU A 159 19.27 6.91 0.51
CA LEU A 159 18.46 5.69 0.63
C LEU A 159 19.27 4.58 1.33
N HIS A 160 18.64 3.88 2.28
CA HIS A 160 19.20 2.66 2.87
C HIS A 160 19.56 1.69 1.74
N ALA A 161 20.65 0.92 1.86
CA ALA A 161 21.20 0.11 0.75
C ALA A 161 20.14 -0.75 0.02
N SER A 162 19.15 -1.26 0.76
CA SER A 162 18.03 -2.02 0.21
C SER A 162 16.97 -1.20 -0.54
N GLU A 163 16.76 0.07 -0.19
CA GLU A 163 15.87 0.97 -0.93
C GLU A 163 16.51 1.48 -2.22
N ARG A 164 17.84 1.68 -2.24
CA ARG A 164 18.59 1.97 -3.47
C ARG A 164 18.41 0.87 -4.51
N VAL A 165 18.61 -0.38 -4.12
CA VAL A 165 18.47 -1.52 -5.05
C VAL A 165 17.02 -1.64 -5.56
N LYS A 166 16.01 -1.46 -4.70
CA LYS A 166 14.60 -1.43 -5.16
C LYS A 166 14.35 -0.29 -6.15
N TYR A 167 14.97 0.87 -5.93
CA TYR A 167 14.84 2.04 -6.79
C TYR A 167 15.48 1.80 -8.17
N GLU A 168 16.66 1.21 -8.20
CA GLU A 168 17.37 0.86 -9.43
C GLU A 168 16.60 -0.20 -10.23
N ILE A 169 16.07 -1.23 -9.56
CA ILE A 169 15.19 -2.22 -10.19
C ILE A 169 13.94 -1.52 -10.74
N PHE A 170 13.33 -0.60 -10.00
CA PHE A 170 12.15 0.13 -10.45
C PHE A 170 12.39 0.90 -11.74
N ASN A 171 13.48 1.66 -11.80
CA ASN A 171 13.84 2.44 -12.99
C ASN A 171 14.19 1.55 -14.17
N ALA A 172 14.93 0.46 -13.93
CA ALA A 172 15.29 -0.49 -14.98
C ALA A 172 14.05 -1.18 -15.57
N VAL A 173 13.10 -1.61 -14.74
CA VAL A 173 11.84 -2.22 -15.21
C VAL A 173 11.00 -1.21 -15.99
N LYS A 174 10.91 0.04 -15.53
CA LYS A 174 10.23 1.11 -16.29
C LYS A 174 10.88 1.39 -17.63
N ALA A 175 12.22 1.38 -17.70
CA ALA A 175 12.94 1.58 -18.94
C ALA A 175 12.74 0.40 -19.89
N ALA A 176 12.83 -0.84 -19.39
CA ALA A 176 12.60 -2.07 -20.15
C ALA A 176 11.20 -2.09 -20.77
N LEU A 177 10.16 -1.70 -20.01
CA LEU A 177 8.79 -1.63 -20.52
C LEU A 177 8.59 -0.62 -21.67
N LYS A 178 9.49 0.35 -21.86
CA LYS A 178 9.41 1.30 -22.98
C LYS A 178 10.03 0.76 -24.27
N CYS A 179 10.95 -0.20 -24.16
CA CYS A 179 11.76 -0.68 -25.28
C CYS A 179 11.64 -2.19 -25.53
N SER A 180 10.71 -2.87 -24.84
CA SER A 180 10.52 -4.31 -24.96
C SER A 180 9.05 -4.62 -25.19
N GLY A 181 8.76 -5.35 -26.27
CA GLY A 181 7.42 -5.86 -26.59
C GLY A 181 7.22 -7.31 -26.17
N THR A 182 8.30 -8.04 -25.89
CA THR A 182 8.27 -9.46 -25.51
C THR A 182 8.96 -9.73 -24.17
N TRP A 183 8.61 -10.85 -23.53
CA TRP A 183 9.28 -11.31 -22.31
C TRP A 183 10.79 -11.55 -22.49
N LYS A 184 11.22 -11.99 -23.68
CA LYS A 184 12.63 -12.21 -23.99
C LYS A 184 13.41 -10.90 -24.00
N GLU A 185 12.95 -9.92 -24.77
CA GLU A 185 13.56 -8.59 -24.84
C GLU A 185 13.58 -7.91 -23.47
N PHE A 186 12.49 -8.05 -22.70
CA PHE A 186 12.38 -7.51 -21.37
C PHE A 186 13.41 -8.13 -20.41
N ASN A 187 13.56 -9.46 -20.44
CA ASN A 187 14.53 -10.16 -19.61
C ASN A 187 15.98 -9.82 -20.02
N ASP A 188 16.26 -9.79 -21.32
CA ASP A 188 17.60 -9.45 -21.84
C ASP A 188 18.01 -8.02 -21.43
N TYR A 189 17.08 -7.07 -21.46
CA TYR A 189 17.31 -5.70 -20.99
C TYR A 189 17.67 -5.66 -19.49
N LEU A 190 16.95 -6.42 -18.67
CA LEU A 190 17.17 -6.48 -17.22
C LEU A 190 18.51 -7.16 -16.89
N LEU A 191 18.84 -8.26 -17.58
CA LEU A 191 20.10 -8.97 -17.41
C LEU A 191 21.31 -8.08 -17.72
N ARG A 192 21.26 -7.29 -18.80
CA ARG A 192 22.31 -6.30 -19.14
C ARG A 192 22.53 -5.24 -18.04
N ARG A 193 21.53 -5.02 -17.18
CA ARG A 193 21.62 -4.11 -16.02
C ARG A 193 21.89 -4.84 -14.70
N GLY A 194 22.28 -6.12 -14.76
CA GLY A 194 22.59 -6.94 -13.60
C GLY A 194 21.37 -7.37 -12.78
N ILE A 195 20.17 -7.31 -13.35
CA ILE A 195 18.93 -7.68 -12.67
C ILE A 195 18.47 -9.05 -13.19
N ARG A 196 18.42 -10.03 -12.30
CA ARG A 196 17.84 -11.34 -12.60
C ARG A 196 16.34 -11.33 -12.35
N LEU A 197 15.57 -11.89 -13.27
CA LEU A 197 14.13 -12.08 -13.18
C LEU A 197 13.83 -13.55 -12.93
N GLU A 198 13.03 -13.84 -11.91
CA GLU A 198 12.57 -15.20 -11.60
C GLU A 198 11.04 -15.25 -11.51
N PHE A 199 10.44 -16.25 -12.16
CA PHE A 199 9.02 -16.54 -12.03
C PHE A 199 8.77 -17.44 -10.81
N VAL A 200 7.88 -17.00 -9.92
CA VAL A 200 7.42 -17.77 -8.77
C VAL A 200 6.29 -18.68 -9.21
N LYS A 201 6.48 -19.99 -9.12
CA LYS A 201 5.56 -21.02 -9.61
C LYS A 201 4.64 -21.51 -8.49
N ARG A 202 3.38 -21.83 -8.83
CA ARG A 202 2.44 -22.52 -7.93
C ARG A 202 2.55 -24.04 -7.99
N VAL A 203 3.06 -24.56 -9.10
CA VAL A 203 3.17 -26.00 -9.43
C VAL A 203 4.63 -26.33 -9.75
N ARG A 204 5.02 -27.63 -9.70
CA ARG A 204 6.40 -28.09 -9.93
C ARG A 204 6.95 -27.66 -11.31
N GLU A 205 6.09 -27.57 -12.33
CA GLU A 205 6.42 -27.11 -13.68
C GLU A 205 5.47 -25.99 -14.13
N ILE A 206 5.97 -25.02 -14.91
CA ILE A 206 5.12 -24.03 -15.58
C ILE A 206 4.72 -24.64 -16.91
N LYS A 207 3.45 -25.00 -17.08
CA LYS A 207 2.92 -25.42 -18.39
C LYS A 207 2.14 -24.29 -19.05
N ARG A 208 1.54 -23.40 -18.24
CA ARG A 208 0.79 -22.24 -18.72
C ARG A 208 1.07 -20.98 -17.89
N PRO A 209 0.81 -19.77 -18.41
CA PRO A 209 1.00 -18.52 -17.66
C PRO A 209 0.25 -18.45 -16.33
N GLU A 210 -0.87 -19.17 -16.20
CA GLU A 210 -1.70 -19.21 -14.98
C GLU A 210 -1.01 -19.96 -13.82
N ASP A 211 0.03 -20.76 -14.11
CA ASP A 211 0.82 -21.47 -13.11
C ASP A 211 1.81 -20.54 -12.38
N ILE A 212 1.95 -19.29 -12.85
CA ILE A 212 2.85 -18.28 -12.30
C ILE A 212 2.12 -17.44 -11.24
N GLN A 213 2.57 -17.56 -9.99
CA GLN A 213 2.06 -16.80 -8.85
C GLN A 213 2.59 -15.35 -8.83
N GLY A 214 3.79 -15.11 -9.36
CA GLY A 214 4.40 -13.78 -9.36
C GLY A 214 5.81 -13.74 -9.90
N ILE A 215 6.47 -12.59 -9.72
CA ILE A 215 7.84 -12.34 -10.20
C ILE A 215 8.71 -11.87 -9.04
N ARG A 216 9.98 -12.27 -9.05
CA ARG A 216 11.04 -11.71 -8.22
C ARG A 216 12.11 -11.07 -9.09
N PHE A 217 12.66 -9.97 -8.58
CA PHE A 217 13.84 -9.33 -9.15
C PHE A 217 14.98 -9.42 -8.15
N THR A 218 16.16 -9.80 -8.64
CA THR A 218 17.38 -9.89 -7.83
C THR A 218 18.46 -9.01 -8.42
N LYS A 219 19.05 -8.15 -7.59
CA LYS A 219 20.19 -7.30 -7.94
C LYS A 219 21.07 -7.14 -6.70
N ASP A 220 22.40 -7.17 -6.88
CA ASP A 220 23.39 -7.00 -5.80
C ASP A 220 23.15 -7.92 -4.59
N GLY A 221 22.79 -9.18 -4.86
CA GLY A 221 22.49 -10.19 -3.84
C GLY A 221 21.14 -10.01 -3.12
N GLN A 222 20.37 -8.97 -3.42
CA GLN A 222 19.07 -8.70 -2.80
C GLN A 222 17.92 -9.07 -3.71
N THR A 223 16.97 -9.85 -3.18
CA THR A 223 15.80 -10.35 -3.92
C THR A 223 14.51 -9.72 -3.39
N PHE A 224 13.71 -9.15 -4.28
CA PHE A 224 12.44 -8.52 -3.95
C PHE A 224 11.29 -9.08 -4.79
N LYS A 225 10.11 -9.23 -4.18
CA LYS A 225 8.89 -9.52 -4.97
C LYS A 225 8.56 -8.29 -5.82
N ALA A 226 8.25 -8.48 -7.09
CA ALA A 226 7.99 -7.38 -8.02
C ALA A 226 6.86 -6.45 -7.51
N SER A 227 5.80 -7.03 -6.94
CA SER A 227 4.69 -6.29 -6.33
C SER A 227 5.06 -5.46 -5.10
N GLN A 228 6.15 -5.80 -4.40
CA GLN A 228 6.69 -5.00 -3.29
C GLN A 228 7.47 -3.79 -3.78
N ILE A 229 8.03 -3.83 -5.00
CA ILE A 229 8.70 -2.69 -5.63
C ILE A 229 7.66 -1.72 -6.19
N SER A 230 6.71 -2.25 -6.96
CA SER A 230 5.54 -1.52 -7.44
C SER A 230 4.40 -2.48 -7.75
N ARG A 231 3.16 -2.10 -7.40
CA ARG A 231 1.97 -2.89 -7.77
C ARG A 231 1.81 -3.04 -9.28
N GLU A 232 2.41 -2.16 -10.08
CA GLU A 232 2.36 -2.22 -11.54
C GLU A 232 3.26 -3.32 -12.13
N PHE A 233 4.24 -3.82 -11.36
CA PHE A 233 5.13 -4.90 -11.80
C PHE A 233 4.63 -6.29 -11.40
N SER A 234 3.35 -6.45 -11.06
CA SER A 234 2.78 -7.77 -10.86
C SER A 234 2.83 -8.58 -12.17
N PHE A 235 2.95 -9.91 -12.06
CA PHE A 235 2.99 -10.79 -13.23
C PHE A 235 1.82 -10.53 -14.19
N ALA A 236 0.59 -10.49 -13.68
CA ALA A 236 -0.59 -10.23 -14.50
C ALA A 236 -0.50 -8.92 -15.32
N ARG A 237 0.07 -7.86 -14.74
CA ARG A 237 0.20 -6.55 -15.41
C ARG A 237 1.35 -6.53 -16.41
N LEU A 238 2.50 -7.11 -16.06
CA LEU A 238 3.62 -7.23 -16.99
C LEU A 238 3.27 -8.16 -18.16
N ASN A 239 2.55 -9.26 -17.90
CA ASN A 239 2.12 -10.20 -18.93
C ASN A 239 1.12 -9.59 -19.91
N ALA A 240 0.23 -8.71 -19.42
CA ALA A 240 -0.68 -7.96 -20.29
C ALA A 240 0.06 -7.01 -21.25
N LEU A 241 1.26 -6.55 -20.88
CA LEU A 241 2.07 -5.63 -21.67
C LEU A 241 3.09 -6.34 -22.56
N LEU A 242 3.59 -7.51 -22.15
CA LEU A 242 4.73 -8.20 -22.77
C LEU A 242 4.34 -9.47 -23.55
N SER A 243 3.08 -9.54 -23.99
CA SER A 243 2.43 -10.62 -24.76
C SER A 243 3.22 -11.93 -24.84
N TRP A 244 2.83 -12.92 -24.05
CA TRP A 244 3.39 -14.27 -24.12
C TRP A 244 3.07 -14.91 -25.48
N LYS A 245 3.96 -14.78 -26.47
CA LYS A 245 4.02 -15.72 -27.59
C LYS A 245 4.91 -16.86 -27.13
N THR A 246 4.30 -18.02 -26.87
CA THR A 246 5.01 -19.26 -26.60
C THR A 246 6.00 -19.48 -27.74
N SER A 247 7.30 -19.43 -27.45
CA SER A 247 8.31 -19.88 -28.41
C SER A 247 8.15 -21.38 -28.57
N GLU A 248 7.73 -21.82 -29.75
CA GLU A 248 7.71 -23.21 -30.21
C GLU A 248 9.13 -23.76 -30.33
N SER A 249 9.84 -23.93 -29.22
CA SER A 249 11.18 -24.56 -29.22
C SER A 249 11.35 -25.64 -28.15
N GLN A 250 10.26 -26.20 -27.64
CA GLN A 250 10.30 -27.33 -26.70
C GLN A 250 9.34 -28.49 -27.05
N GLN A 251 8.82 -28.56 -28.28
CA GLN A 251 8.02 -29.73 -28.73
C GLN A 251 8.65 -30.53 -29.89
N GLU A 252 9.82 -30.16 -30.40
CA GLU A 252 10.46 -30.90 -31.50
C GLU A 252 11.45 -31.98 -31.04
N SER A 253 11.81 -32.01 -29.75
CA SER A 253 12.71 -33.04 -29.18
C SER A 253 11.99 -34.26 -28.58
N GLU A 254 10.65 -34.29 -28.54
CA GLU A 254 9.88 -35.45 -28.04
C GLU A 254 9.05 -36.17 -29.14
N ARG A 255 9.01 -35.65 -30.38
CA ARG A 255 8.27 -36.28 -31.50
C ARG A 255 9.10 -37.17 -32.42
N LYS A 256 10.39 -37.39 -32.12
CA LYS A 256 11.28 -38.25 -32.94
C LYS A 256 11.60 -39.62 -32.34
N VAL A 257 10.92 -40.05 -31.27
CA VAL A 257 11.03 -41.41 -30.73
C VAL A 257 9.64 -42.02 -30.55
N GLN A 258 8.97 -42.35 -31.66
CA GLN A 258 7.91 -43.36 -31.76
C GLN A 258 7.34 -43.40 -33.19
N GLN A 259 8.16 -43.77 -34.18
CA GLN A 259 7.65 -44.39 -35.41
C GLN A 259 8.62 -45.50 -35.87
N GLY A 260 8.05 -46.69 -36.06
CA GLY A 260 8.68 -47.96 -36.45
C GLY A 260 8.42 -49.02 -35.36
N ILE A 261 7.71 -50.13 -35.55
CA ILE A 261 7.35 -50.96 -36.73
C ILE A 261 6.06 -51.75 -36.36
N PRO A 262 5.21 -52.17 -37.33
CA PRO A 262 3.90 -52.81 -37.10
C PRO A 262 3.97 -54.34 -37.05
N ASP A 263 3.03 -55.03 -36.37
CA ASP A 263 2.48 -56.31 -36.86
C ASP A 263 1.22 -56.83 -36.11
N GLY A 264 0.33 -57.47 -36.88
CA GLY A 264 -0.33 -58.75 -36.57
C GLY A 264 -1.40 -58.89 -35.47
N GLY A 265 -2.67 -58.97 -35.89
CA GLY A 265 -3.44 -60.22 -35.72
C GLY A 265 -4.20 -60.53 -34.40
N HIS A 266 -5.53 -60.32 -34.46
CA HIS A 266 -6.61 -61.32 -34.25
C HIS A 266 -7.03 -61.85 -32.83
N LEU A 267 -8.37 -61.84 -32.66
CA LEU A 267 -9.28 -62.94 -32.23
C LEU A 267 -9.85 -63.00 -30.78
N LEU A 268 -11.17 -62.71 -30.71
CA LEU A 268 -12.30 -63.27 -29.91
C LEU A 268 -12.20 -63.45 -28.37
N VAL A 269 -13.27 -63.09 -27.63
CA VAL A 269 -14.39 -63.99 -27.28
C VAL A 269 -15.41 -63.25 -26.38
N SER A 270 -16.68 -63.52 -26.66
CA SER A 270 -17.93 -63.10 -26.02
C SER A 270 -18.22 -63.80 -24.68
N THR A 271 -19.02 -63.18 -23.81
CA THR A 271 -20.01 -63.69 -22.81
C THR A 271 -19.98 -62.78 -21.58
N GLY A 272 -21.05 -62.26 -20.97
CA GLY A 272 -22.50 -62.40 -21.06
C GLY A 272 -23.14 -61.37 -20.10
N PRO A 273 -24.48 -61.37 -19.90
CA PRO A 273 -25.28 -60.15 -19.77
C PRO A 273 -25.95 -59.94 -18.39
N GLY A 274 -26.49 -58.74 -18.15
CA GLY A 274 -27.56 -58.50 -17.16
C GLY A 274 -27.74 -57.03 -16.80
N LEU A 275 -28.81 -56.34 -17.25
CA LEU A 275 -30.10 -56.14 -16.56
C LEU A 275 -29.92 -55.32 -15.25
N PHE A 276 -30.42 -54.09 -15.05
CA PHE A 276 -31.73 -53.52 -15.35
C PHE A 276 -31.69 -51.98 -15.40
N SER A 277 -32.55 -51.38 -16.22
CA SER A 277 -33.26 -50.13 -15.92
C SER A 277 -34.75 -50.42 -16.18
N PRO A 278 -35.68 -49.76 -15.46
CA PRO A 278 -36.34 -48.65 -16.14
C PRO A 278 -36.81 -47.48 -15.23
N THR A 279 -36.68 -46.26 -15.78
CA THR A 279 -37.67 -45.15 -15.89
C THR A 279 -38.41 -44.65 -14.65
N ASN A 280 -38.76 -43.38 -14.46
CA ASN A 280 -38.63 -42.10 -15.17
C ASN A 280 -39.12 -41.05 -14.17
N GLY A 281 -38.55 -39.84 -14.16
CA GLY A 281 -39.08 -38.76 -13.32
C GLY A 281 -38.28 -37.49 -13.45
N THR A 282 -38.86 -36.53 -14.15
CA THR A 282 -38.22 -35.42 -14.86
C THR A 282 -38.17 -34.11 -14.04
N VAL A 283 -37.14 -33.30 -14.31
CA VAL A 283 -37.01 -31.82 -14.16
C VAL A 283 -36.86 -31.21 -12.73
N PRO A 284 -36.50 -29.91 -12.58
CA PRO A 284 -35.15 -29.35 -12.35
C PRO A 284 -34.95 -28.70 -10.97
N GLU A 285 -33.71 -28.60 -10.46
CA GLU A 285 -33.44 -27.80 -9.26
C GLU A 285 -33.33 -26.30 -9.57
N GLU A 286 -34.20 -25.53 -8.92
CA GLU A 286 -34.23 -24.08 -8.84
C GLU A 286 -33.18 -23.48 -7.86
N PRO A 287 -32.89 -22.18 -7.96
CA PRO A 287 -31.79 -21.51 -7.24
C PRO A 287 -32.07 -21.28 -5.75
N LEU A 288 -31.05 -21.51 -4.92
CA LEU A 288 -31.08 -21.34 -3.46
C LEU A 288 -31.53 -19.94 -2.99
N HIS A 289 -32.58 -19.94 -2.19
CA HIS A 289 -33.32 -18.80 -1.65
C HIS A 289 -32.52 -18.01 -0.58
N GLN A 290 -32.52 -16.67 -0.70
CA GLN A 290 -31.78 -15.71 0.15
C GLN A 290 -32.15 -15.73 1.66
N GLU A 291 -33.15 -16.50 2.06
CA GLU A 291 -33.66 -16.54 3.43
C GLU A 291 -32.79 -17.40 4.38
N GLU A 292 -32.12 -18.42 3.85
CA GLU A 292 -31.19 -19.31 4.58
C GLU A 292 -29.96 -18.52 5.10
N LEU A 293 -29.48 -17.53 4.33
CA LEU A 293 -28.33 -16.69 4.67
C LEU A 293 -28.63 -15.70 5.80
N LEU A 294 -29.88 -15.24 5.91
CA LEU A 294 -30.31 -14.33 6.97
C LEU A 294 -30.46 -15.05 8.32
N ARG A 295 -30.89 -16.32 8.31
CA ARG A 295 -30.93 -17.16 9.53
C ARG A 295 -29.53 -17.43 10.10
N ARG A 296 -28.53 -17.67 9.23
CA ARG A 296 -27.13 -17.87 9.67
C ARG A 296 -26.49 -16.61 10.27
N ARG A 297 -26.90 -15.40 9.83
CA ARG A 297 -26.41 -14.12 10.40
C ARG A 297 -26.99 -13.81 11.79
N LYS A 298 -28.24 -14.20 12.09
CA LYS A 298 -28.84 -14.00 13.43
C LYS A 298 -28.24 -14.92 14.51
N LYS A 299 -27.85 -16.16 14.19
CA LYS A 299 -27.20 -17.07 15.16
C LYS A 299 -25.79 -16.64 15.59
N LYS A 300 -25.04 -15.91 14.76
CA LYS A 300 -23.69 -15.41 15.11
C LYS A 300 -23.69 -14.17 16.02
N LYS A 301 -24.78 -13.40 16.10
CA LYS A 301 -24.89 -12.20 16.95
C LYS A 301 -25.22 -12.50 18.43
N ARG A 302 -25.74 -13.69 18.78
CA ARG A 302 -26.06 -14.05 20.18
C ARG A 302 -24.88 -14.62 21.00
N ARG A 303 -23.71 -14.85 20.40
CA ARG A 303 -22.56 -15.51 21.06
C ARG A 303 -21.41 -14.58 21.52
N LYS A 304 -21.56 -13.26 21.44
CA LYS A 304 -20.57 -12.30 21.95
C LYS A 304 -21.23 -11.15 22.71
N GLY A 305 -21.88 -11.49 23.82
CA GLY A 305 -22.34 -10.56 24.83
C GLY A 305 -22.32 -11.23 26.19
N PHE A 306 -21.72 -10.54 27.16
CA PHE A 306 -21.64 -10.79 28.60
C PHE A 306 -20.63 -11.83 29.13
N GLY A 307 -19.76 -11.32 29.98
CA GLY A 307 -18.87 -12.02 30.91
C GLY A 307 -18.17 -10.95 31.74
N LEU A 308 -18.66 -10.79 32.98
CA LEU A 308 -18.29 -9.83 34.03
C LEU A 308 -16.78 -9.77 34.32
#